data_AF-A0A376IZ15-F1
#
_entry.id   AF-A0A376IZ15-F1
#
_cell.length_a   1.000
_cell.length_b   1.000
_cell.length_c   1.000
_cell.angle_alpha   90.00
_cell.angle_beta   90.00
_cell.angle_gamma   90.00
#
_symmetry.space_group_name_H-M   'P 1'
#
loop_
_entity.id
_entity.type
_entity.pdbx_description
1 polymer ?
#
loop_
_entity_poly.entity_id
_entity_poly.type
_entity_poly.pdbx_seq_one_letter_code
_entity_poly.pdbx_strand_id
1 'polypeptide(L)'
;MKERPIIFNDEMIRAILDGRKTMTRRPMKGVIPDNGLWLKKPTKTRSGITTHVMDAPKHGLCPFGAVGDRLWVREAFQGPLFDEDQVQEYWEDSSRFENPEFCE
;
A
#
# COMPACT_ATOMS: atom_id res chain seq x y z
N MET A 1 7.32 15.53 -4.74
CA MET A 1 6.16 14.64 -4.94
C MET A 1 6.70 13.25 -5.20
N LYS A 2 6.35 12.25 -4.37
CA LYS A 2 6.70 10.84 -4.59
C LYS A 2 5.44 10.06 -4.97
N GLU A 3 5.58 9.08 -5.85
CA GLU A 3 4.51 8.14 -6.19
C GLU A 3 4.65 6.87 -5.35
N ARG A 4 3.56 6.40 -4.76
CA ARG A 4 3.57 5.23 -3.86
C ARG A 4 2.39 4.30 -4.18
N PRO A 5 2.65 3.02 -4.51
CA PRO A 5 1.58 2.06 -4.73
C PRO A 5 0.93 1.63 -3.42
N ILE A 6 -0.36 1.34 -3.49
CA ILE A 6 -1.13 0.64 -2.46
C ILE A 6 -1.69 -0.63 -3.11
N ILE A 7 -1.34 -1.78 -2.55
CA ILE A 7 -1.84 -3.08 -3.02
C ILE A 7 -3.27 -3.30 -2.55
N PHE A 8 -4.17 -3.50 -3.49
CA PHE A 8 -5.54 -3.99 -3.31
C PHE A 8 -5.68 -5.37 -3.95
N ASN A 9 -6.75 -6.08 -3.60
CA ASN A 9 -7.14 -7.28 -4.35
C ASN A 9 -7.94 -6.88 -5.61
N ASP A 10 -8.15 -7.86 -6.49
CA ASP A 10 -8.88 -7.75 -7.75
C ASP A 10 -10.28 -7.13 -7.55
N GLU A 11 -11.04 -7.63 -6.57
CA GLU A 11 -12.42 -7.20 -6.31
C GLU A 11 -12.48 -5.71 -5.94
N MET A 12 -11.54 -5.24 -5.11
CA MET A 12 -11.48 -3.83 -4.72
C MET A 12 -11.13 -2.92 -5.89
N ILE A 13 -10.27 -3.36 -6.81
CA ILE A 13 -9.90 -2.58 -8.00
C ILE A 13 -11.08 -2.51 -8.96
N ARG A 14 -11.72 -3.65 -9.27
CA ARG A 14 -12.96 -3.69 -10.06
C ARG A 14 -14.04 -2.80 -9.44
N ALA A 15 -14.21 -2.84 -8.12
CA ALA A 15 -15.17 -1.98 -7.43
C ALA A 15 -14.84 -0.48 -7.53
N ILE A 16 -13.56 -0.10 -7.64
CA ILE A 16 -13.16 1.29 -7.89
C ILE A 16 -13.46 1.69 -9.34
N LEU A 17 -13.12 0.84 -10.30
CA LEU A 17 -13.38 1.08 -11.73
C LEU A 17 -14.89 1.18 -12.02
N ASP A 18 -15.70 0.35 -11.37
CA ASP A 18 -17.16 0.41 -11.42
C ASP A 18 -17.78 1.57 -10.62
N GLY A 19 -16.96 2.34 -9.88
CA GLY A 19 -17.42 3.44 -9.02
C GLY A 19 -18.17 3.02 -7.74
N ARG A 20 -18.27 1.71 -7.46
CA ARG A 20 -18.92 1.17 -6.25
C ARG A 20 -18.13 1.47 -4.98
N LYS A 21 -16.81 1.64 -5.09
CA LYS A 21 -15.90 1.89 -3.97
C LYS A 21 -15.30 3.29 -4.04
N THR A 22 -15.76 4.17 -3.17
CA THR A 22 -15.31 5.57 -3.07
C THR A 22 -14.33 5.83 -1.93
N MET A 23 -14.25 4.92 -0.94
CA MET A 23 -13.42 5.09 0.25
C MET A 23 -12.73 3.79 0.66
N THR A 24 -11.50 3.92 1.17
CA THR A 24 -10.79 2.86 1.90
C THR A 24 -10.21 3.43 3.18
N ARG A 25 -10.47 2.77 4.31
CA ARG A 25 -9.88 3.10 5.62
C ARG A 25 -8.97 1.96 6.06
N ARG A 26 -7.79 2.28 6.60
CA ARG A 26 -6.86 1.32 7.18
C ARG A 26 -6.68 1.65 8.67
N PRO A 27 -6.68 0.68 9.58
CA PRO A 27 -6.42 0.92 10.99
C PRO A 27 -5.01 1.51 11.21
N MET A 28 -4.89 2.52 12.06
CA MET A 28 -3.57 2.97 12.55
C MET A 28 -3.03 1.93 13.53
N LYS A 29 -1.77 1.53 13.34
CA LYS A 29 -1.06 0.62 14.25
C LYS A 29 -0.36 1.42 15.35
N GLY A 30 -0.25 0.83 16.55
CA GLY A 30 0.48 1.43 17.67
C GLY A 30 -0.24 2.59 18.37
N VAL A 31 -1.57 2.64 18.26
CA VAL A 31 -2.42 3.57 19.02
C VAL A 31 -2.48 3.10 20.47
N ILE A 32 -2.14 4.00 21.41
CA ILE A 32 -2.24 3.78 22.86
C ILE A 32 -3.58 4.35 23.40
N PRO A 33 -3.95 4.13 24.68
CA PRO A 33 -5.15 4.74 25.26
C PRO A 33 -5.24 6.25 25.01
N ASP A 34 -6.47 6.77 25.04
CA ASP A 34 -6.79 8.17 24.73
C ASP A 34 -6.36 8.62 23.32
N ASN A 35 -6.35 7.69 22.36
CA ASN A 35 -5.97 7.93 20.96
C ASN A 35 -4.59 8.57 20.82
N GLY A 36 -3.63 8.12 21.63
CA GLY A 36 -2.24 8.56 21.55
C GLY A 36 -1.42 7.74 20.55
N LEU A 37 -0.30 8.31 20.09
CA LEU A 37 0.74 7.67 19.28
C LEU A 37 2.12 8.03 19.83
N TRP A 38 3.05 7.07 19.82
CA TRP A 38 4.43 7.31 20.20
C TRP A 38 5.20 8.13 19.16
N LEU A 39 5.90 9.16 19.60
CA LEU A 39 6.88 9.91 18.82
C LEU A 39 8.26 9.27 18.97
N LYS A 40 8.96 9.05 17.85
CA LYS A 40 10.31 8.47 17.86
C LYS A 40 11.37 9.36 18.51
N LYS A 41 11.12 10.68 18.64
CA LYS A 41 12.03 11.64 19.26
C LYS A 41 11.23 12.67 20.08
N PRO A 42 11.72 13.09 21.26
CA PRO A 42 11.18 14.25 21.96
C PRO A 42 11.26 15.47 21.03
N THR A 43 10.17 16.23 20.93
CA THR A 43 10.20 17.51 20.20
C THR A 43 10.71 18.61 21.12
N LYS A 44 11.43 19.61 20.57
CA LYS A 44 12.07 20.69 21.35
C LYS A 44 11.10 21.51 22.21
N THR A 45 9.79 21.43 21.95
CA THR A 45 8.75 22.29 22.54
C THR A 45 7.81 21.55 23.50
N ARG A 46 7.89 20.22 23.63
CA ARG A 46 6.98 19.45 24.48
C ARG A 46 7.67 18.17 24.98
N SER A 47 7.68 17.96 26.28
CA SER A 47 8.19 16.76 26.96
C SER A 47 7.42 15.47 26.63
N GLY A 48 6.37 15.57 25.80
CA GLY A 48 5.53 14.44 25.40
C GLY A 48 6.25 13.53 24.41
N ILE A 49 6.44 12.28 24.80
CA ILE A 49 6.83 11.19 23.91
C ILE A 49 5.60 10.71 23.09
N THR A 50 4.44 11.35 23.27
CA THR A 50 3.17 10.96 22.65
C THR A 50 2.47 12.15 21.98
N THR A 51 1.71 11.88 20.93
CA THR A 51 0.84 12.85 20.22
C THR A 51 -0.54 12.24 19.99
N HIS A 52 -1.58 13.05 19.83
CA HIS A 52 -2.92 12.53 19.50
C HIS A 52 -2.97 12.09 18.03
N VAL A 53 -3.76 11.06 17.70
CA VAL A 53 -3.88 10.54 16.32
C VAL A 53 -4.24 11.61 15.29
N MET A 54 -4.98 12.65 15.68
CA MET A 54 -5.36 13.75 14.78
C MET A 54 -4.16 14.64 14.39
N ASP A 55 -3.10 14.66 15.20
CA ASP A 55 -1.87 15.39 14.92
C ASP A 55 -0.83 14.52 14.19
N ALA A 56 -1.11 13.24 13.96
CA ALA A 56 -0.23 12.31 13.24
C ALA A 56 0.29 12.85 11.89
N PRO A 57 -0.51 13.54 11.05
CA PRO A 57 -0.02 14.10 9.79
C PRO A 57 1.07 15.17 9.98
N LYS A 58 0.98 15.99 11.05
CA LYS A 58 1.97 17.04 11.36
C LYS A 58 3.34 16.45 11.70
N HIS A 59 3.36 15.22 12.19
CA HIS A 59 4.56 14.49 12.60
C HIS A 59 5.01 13.45 11.56
N GLY A 60 4.38 13.39 10.37
CA GLY A 60 4.74 12.44 9.33
C GLY A 60 4.52 10.98 9.73
N LEU A 61 3.55 10.72 10.61
CA LEU A 61 3.27 9.37 11.14
C LEU A 61 2.34 8.54 10.24
N CYS A 62 1.89 9.08 9.09
CA CYS A 62 1.13 8.31 8.11
C CYS A 62 2.05 7.29 7.43
N PRO A 63 1.74 5.98 7.48
CA PRO A 63 2.59 4.96 6.87
C PRO A 63 2.55 4.96 5.34
N PHE A 64 1.51 5.55 4.74
CA PHE A 64 1.29 5.49 3.29
C PHE A 64 1.92 6.64 2.51
N GLY A 65 2.15 7.80 3.14
CA GLY A 65 2.72 8.97 2.45
C GLY A 65 2.56 10.26 3.24
N ALA A 66 3.13 11.34 2.71
CA ALA A 66 2.98 12.69 3.25
C ALA A 66 2.06 13.56 2.38
N VAL A 67 1.63 14.71 2.91
CA VAL A 67 0.89 15.71 2.11
C VAL A 67 1.75 16.11 0.91
N GLY A 68 1.18 16.02 -0.30
CA GLY A 68 1.87 16.28 -1.57
C GLY A 68 2.50 15.04 -2.24
N ASP A 69 2.42 13.85 -1.63
CA ASP A 69 2.68 12.59 -2.32
C ASP A 69 1.46 12.14 -3.15
N ARG A 70 1.70 11.36 -4.20
CA ARG A 70 0.67 10.73 -5.02
C ARG A 70 0.56 9.26 -4.65
N LEU A 71 -0.62 8.86 -4.19
CA LEU A 71 -0.94 7.46 -3.93
C LEU A 71 -1.70 6.91 -5.13
N TRP A 72 -1.35 5.70 -5.56
CA TRP A 72 -2.06 4.97 -6.62
C TRP A 72 -2.31 3.54 -6.15
N VAL A 73 -3.34 2.90 -6.70
CA VAL A 73 -3.71 1.52 -6.34
C VAL A 73 -3.38 0.59 -7.49
N ARG A 74 -2.99 -0.65 -7.16
CA ARG A 74 -2.82 -1.74 -8.12
C ARG A 74 -3.05 -3.07 -7.44
N GLU A 75 -3.20 -4.12 -8.23
CA GLU A 75 -3.23 -5.50 -7.71
C GLU A 75 -1.82 -5.99 -7.41
N ALA A 76 -1.76 -7.06 -6.62
CA ALA A 76 -0.55 -7.85 -6.52
C ALA A 76 -0.30 -8.49 -7.88
N PHE A 77 0.94 -8.43 -8.37
CA PHE A 77 1.29 -9.12 -9.58
C PHE A 77 1.41 -10.61 -9.24
N GLN A 78 0.53 -11.44 -9.79
CA GLN A 78 0.75 -12.87 -9.82
C GLN A 78 1.63 -13.17 -11.04
N GLY A 79 2.74 -13.88 -10.80
CA GLY A 79 3.72 -14.18 -11.84
C GLY A 79 3.10 -15.00 -12.99
N PRO A 80 3.87 -15.22 -14.07
CA PRO A 80 3.38 -15.98 -15.20
C PRO A 80 2.82 -17.34 -14.75
N LEU A 81 1.52 -17.53 -14.99
CA LEU A 81 0.71 -18.70 -14.69
C LEU A 81 0.68 -19.57 -15.93
N PHE A 82 1.50 -20.61 -15.93
CA PHE A 82 1.61 -21.57 -17.01
C PHE A 82 1.61 -23.00 -16.45
N ASP A 83 1.29 -23.96 -17.30
CA ASP A 83 1.25 -25.38 -16.91
C ASP A 83 2.66 -25.94 -16.66
N GLU A 84 2.78 -27.02 -15.89
CA GLU A 84 4.09 -27.64 -15.58
C GLU A 84 4.89 -28.02 -16.84
N ASP A 85 4.18 -28.38 -17.92
CA ASP A 85 4.79 -28.71 -19.22
C ASP A 85 5.52 -27.53 -19.87
N GLN A 86 5.16 -26.30 -19.50
CA GLN A 86 5.72 -25.06 -20.05
C GLN A 86 6.90 -24.53 -19.21
N VAL A 87 7.24 -25.21 -18.11
CA VAL A 87 8.34 -24.80 -17.21
C VAL A 87 9.66 -24.74 -17.95
N GLN A 88 9.98 -25.73 -18.78
CA GLN A 88 11.23 -25.75 -19.54
C GLN A 88 11.30 -24.58 -20.55
N GLU A 89 10.20 -24.28 -21.22
CA GLU A 89 10.12 -23.15 -22.15
C GLU A 89 10.27 -21.81 -21.41
N TYR A 90 9.72 -21.69 -20.20
CA TYR A 90 9.91 -20.51 -19.35
C TYR A 90 11.37 -20.32 -18.91
N TRP A 91 12.08 -21.40 -18.57
CA TRP A 91 13.50 -21.32 -18.21
C TRP A 91 14.39 -20.95 -19.40
N GLU A 92 14.01 -21.38 -20.61
CA GLU A 92 14.72 -21.08 -21.85
C GLU A 92 14.46 -19.65 -22.34
N ASP A 93 13.20 -19.20 -22.29
CA ASP A 93 12.78 -17.86 -22.69
C ASP A 93 11.55 -17.38 -21.89
N SER A 94 11.82 -16.66 -20.79
CA SER A 94 10.78 -16.09 -19.93
C SER A 94 9.93 -15.02 -20.63
N SER A 95 10.45 -14.39 -21.69
CA SER A 95 9.80 -13.23 -22.32
C SER A 95 8.45 -13.59 -22.97
N ARG A 96 8.26 -14.86 -23.37
CA ARG A 96 7.00 -15.36 -23.92
C ARG A 96 5.85 -15.34 -22.92
N PHE A 97 6.18 -15.38 -21.63
CA PHE A 97 5.21 -15.40 -20.53
C PHE A 97 5.01 -14.02 -19.90
N GLU A 98 5.73 -12.99 -20.35
CA GLU A 98 5.58 -11.60 -19.87
C GLU A 98 4.41 -10.88 -20.57
N ASN A 99 3.24 -11.52 -20.62
CA ASN A 99 2.05 -10.95 -21.24
C ASN A 99 0.80 -11.15 -20.35
N PRO A 100 -0.29 -10.39 -20.59
CA PRO A 100 -1.48 -10.45 -19.74
C PRO A 100 -2.19 -11.81 -19.72
N GLU A 101 -1.97 -12.70 -20.68
CA GLU A 101 -2.61 -14.03 -20.70
C GLU A 101 -2.06 -14.96 -19.63
N PHE A 102 -0.79 -14.79 -19.26
CA PHE A 102 -0.15 -15.54 -18.19
C PHE A 102 -0.17 -14.78 -16.86
N CYS A 103 -0.77 -13.59 -16.78
CA CYS A 103 -0.87 -12.86 -15.53
C CYS A 103 -2.28 -13.00 -14.92
N GLU A 104 -2.36 -13.02 -13.59
CA GLU A 104 -3.61 -12.81 -12.84
C GLU A 104 -3.54 -11.52 -12.01
#